data_AF-A0A6J6N3Z9-F1
#
_entry.id   AF-A0A6J6N3Z9-F1
#
_cell.length_a   1.000
_cell.length_b   1.000
_cell.length_c   1.000
_cell.angle_alpha   90.00
_cell.angle_beta   90.00
_cell.angle_gamma   90.00
#
_symmetry.space_group_name_H-M   'P 1'
#
loop_
_entity.id
_entity.type
_entity.pdbx_description
1 polymer ?
#
loop_
_entity_poly.entity_id
_entity_poly.type
_entity_poly.pdbx_seq_one_letter_code
_entity_poly.pdbx_strand_id
1 'polypeptide(L)'
;MPSKPAGTLYRGKVGMWSWVLHRITGVAIFFFLLVHVLDTSLVRLSPEAYDVVIATYKTPIIGLAELGLVAAILFHAFNGIRIILIDFWSKGSKYQNAMFWVVVSIAFVIFAIFTPRHLGNVFG
;
A
#
# COMPACT_ATOMS: atom_id res chain seq x y z
N MET A 1 11.05 40.14 21.13
CA MET A 1 9.98 39.30 20.55
C MET A 1 10.19 37.88 21.07
N PRO A 2 9.26 37.27 21.83
CA PRO A 2 9.39 35.86 22.15
C PRO A 2 9.28 35.06 20.85
N SER A 3 10.30 34.25 20.53
CA SER A 3 10.19 33.27 19.45
C SER A 3 9.13 32.25 19.88
N LYS A 4 8.13 32.02 19.03
CA LYS A 4 7.20 30.90 19.26
C LYS A 4 8.07 29.63 19.36
N PRO A 5 7.90 28.80 20.40
CA PRO A 5 8.64 27.56 20.48
C PRO A 5 8.40 26.76 19.19
N ALA A 6 9.46 26.17 18.63
CA ALA A 6 9.32 25.29 17.47
C ALA A 6 8.25 24.24 17.80
N GLY A 7 7.17 24.22 17.05
CA GLY A 7 6.03 23.34 17.33
C GLY A 7 6.48 21.88 17.38
N THR A 8 5.99 21.13 18.37
CA THR A 8 6.20 19.68 18.44
C THR A 8 5.30 18.97 17.42
N LEU A 9 5.67 17.77 16.97
CA LEU A 9 4.84 16.99 16.06
C LEU A 9 3.50 16.68 16.72
N TYR A 10 2.39 16.95 16.03
CA TYR A 10 1.06 16.58 16.52
C TYR A 10 0.97 15.04 16.63
N ARG A 11 0.68 14.53 17.83
CA ARG A 11 0.68 13.07 18.11
C ARG A 11 -0.35 12.30 17.27
N GLY A 12 -1.41 12.98 16.82
CA GLY A 12 -2.46 12.38 16.03
C GLY A 12 -3.32 11.36 16.79
N LYS A 13 -4.42 10.98 16.17
CA LYS A 13 -5.22 9.79 16.53
C LYS A 13 -5.22 8.83 15.34
N VAL A 14 -5.85 7.67 15.52
CA VAL A 14 -6.03 6.64 14.47
C VAL A 14 -6.46 7.23 13.13
N GLY A 15 -7.42 8.17 13.12
CA GLY A 15 -7.88 8.81 11.89
C GLY A 15 -6.79 9.58 11.13
N MET A 16 -5.92 10.32 11.83
CA MET A 16 -4.82 11.06 11.19
C MET A 16 -3.81 10.10 10.55
N TRP A 17 -3.36 9.10 11.30
CA TRP A 17 -2.39 8.13 10.79
C TRP A 17 -2.96 7.27 9.66
N SER A 18 -4.24 6.87 9.76
CA SER A 18 -4.98 6.22 8.67
C SER A 18 -4.98 7.05 7.39
N TRP A 19 -5.21 8.36 7.49
CA TRP A 19 -5.17 9.27 6.36
C TRP A 19 -3.76 9.42 5.76
N VAL A 20 -2.74 9.60 6.60
CA VAL A 20 -1.33 9.70 6.15
C VAL A 20 -0.96 8.45 5.36
N LEU A 21 -1.20 7.26 5.92
CA LEU A 21 -0.89 5.99 5.28
C LEU A 21 -1.68 5.81 3.98
N HIS A 22 -2.94 6.23 3.93
CA HIS A 22 -3.76 6.09 2.73
C HIS A 22 -3.22 6.92 1.57
N ARG A 23 -2.74 8.14 1.86
CA ARG A 23 -2.08 8.99 0.87
C ARG A 23 -0.75 8.41 0.40
N ILE A 24 0.11 8.01 1.33
CA ILE A 24 1.43 7.45 1.00
C ILE A 24 1.26 6.21 0.11
N THR A 25 0.38 5.29 0.51
CA THR A 25 0.10 4.07 -0.28
C THR A 25 -0.51 4.39 -1.64
N GLY A 26 -1.44 5.35 -1.73
CA GLY A 26 -2.03 5.75 -3.00
C GLY A 26 -1.01 6.35 -3.97
N VAL A 27 -0.13 7.23 -3.48
CA VAL A 27 0.95 7.82 -4.30
C VAL A 27 1.96 6.76 -4.72
N ALA A 28 2.35 5.85 -3.83
CA ALA A 28 3.25 4.74 -4.15
C ALA A 28 2.66 3.82 -5.23
N ILE A 29 1.39 3.44 -5.10
CA ILE A 29 0.68 2.61 -6.09
C ILE A 29 0.56 3.34 -7.42
N PHE A 30 0.28 4.65 -7.43
CA PHE A 30 0.23 5.44 -8.66
C PHE A 30 1.56 5.40 -9.42
N PHE A 31 2.68 5.66 -8.76
CA PHE A 31 4.00 5.59 -9.41
C PHE A 31 4.38 4.17 -9.83
N PHE A 32 4.03 3.16 -9.02
CA PHE A 32 4.16 1.76 -9.44
C PHE A 32 3.40 1.50 -10.74
N LEU A 33 2.14 1.93 -10.83
CA LEU A 33 1.30 1.72 -12.01
C LEU A 33 1.86 2.43 -13.26
N LEU A 34 2.48 3.61 -13.11
CA LEU A 34 3.14 4.27 -14.25
C LEU A 34 4.25 3.41 -14.84
N VAL A 35 5.17 2.91 -14.01
CA VAL A 35 6.26 2.04 -14.46
C VAL A 35 5.71 0.71 -14.97
N HIS A 36 4.77 0.12 -14.24
CA HIS A 36 4.18 -1.18 -14.55
C HIS A 36 3.41 -1.20 -15.88
N VAL A 37 2.66 -0.15 -16.20
CA VAL A 37 1.96 -0.10 -17.50
C VAL A 37 2.97 0.02 -18.65
N LEU A 38 4.05 0.79 -18.46
CA LEU A 38 5.10 0.93 -19.46
C LEU A 38 5.85 -0.39 -19.69
N ASP A 39 6.28 -1.08 -18.63
CA ASP A 39 6.99 -2.37 -18.76
C ASP A 39 6.13 -3.44 -19.42
N THR A 40 4.85 -3.54 -19.03
CA THR A 40 3.93 -4.56 -19.53
C THR A 40 3.53 -4.28 -20.97
N SER A 41 3.57 -3.01 -21.42
CA SER A 41 3.35 -2.66 -22.82
C SER A 41 4.38 -3.26 -23.77
N LEU A 42 5.59 -3.59 -23.29
CA LEU A 42 6.65 -4.22 -24.10
C LEU A 42 6.25 -5.59 -24.64
N VAL A 43 5.32 -6.29 -23.98
CA VAL A 43 4.72 -7.55 -24.47
C VAL A 43 4.15 -7.39 -25.89
N ARG A 44 3.70 -6.18 -26.25
CA ARG A 44 3.13 -5.87 -27.57
C ARG A 44 4.16 -5.42 -28.60
N LEU A 45 5.41 -5.19 -28.21
CA LEU A 45 6.46 -4.63 -29.06
C LEU A 45 7.54 -5.64 -29.41
N SER A 46 8.12 -6.31 -28.40
CA SER A 46 9.15 -7.35 -28.59
C SER A 46 9.15 -8.27 -27.37
N PRO A 47 8.99 -9.59 -27.57
CA PRO A 47 9.15 -10.58 -26.50
C PRO A 47 10.52 -10.48 -25.82
N GLU A 48 11.59 -10.26 -26.61
CA GLU A 48 12.95 -10.17 -26.10
C GLU A 48 13.13 -8.94 -25.19
N ALA A 49 12.57 -7.79 -25.59
CA ALA A 49 12.63 -6.57 -24.78
C ALA A 49 11.88 -6.74 -23.45
N TYR A 50 10.71 -7.39 -23.48
CA TYR A 50 9.96 -7.72 -22.27
C TYR A 50 10.75 -8.65 -21.34
N ASP A 51 11.31 -9.74 -21.88
CA ASP A 51 12.07 -10.71 -21.10
C ASP A 51 13.30 -10.09 -20.43
N VAL A 52 14.01 -9.20 -21.14
CA VAL A 52 15.15 -8.47 -20.58
C VAL A 52 14.73 -7.60 -19.40
N VAL A 53 13.64 -6.83 -19.52
CA VAL A 53 13.16 -5.97 -18.44
C VAL A 53 12.68 -6.79 -17.24
N ILE A 54 11.87 -7.81 -17.47
CA ILE A 54 11.36 -8.69 -16.39
C ILE A 54 12.49 -9.44 -15.68
N ALA A 55 13.56 -9.82 -16.39
CA ALA A 55 14.73 -10.42 -15.76
C ALA A 55 15.37 -9.51 -14.70
N THR A 56 15.33 -8.19 -14.89
CA THR A 56 15.86 -7.23 -13.89
C THR A 56 15.04 -7.18 -12.60
N TYR A 57 13.77 -7.60 -12.64
CA TYR A 57 12.88 -7.63 -11.47
C TYR A 57 13.03 -8.90 -10.64
N LYS A 58 13.68 -9.95 -11.16
CA LYS A 58 13.87 -11.23 -10.46
C LYS A 58 15.06 -11.18 -9.50
N THR A 59 15.04 -10.26 -8.55
CA THR A 59 16.06 -10.13 -7.51
C THR A 59 15.43 -10.15 -6.12
N PRO A 60 16.17 -10.59 -5.07
CA PRO A 60 15.64 -10.58 -3.71
C PRO A 60 15.18 -9.20 -3.22
N ILE A 61 15.86 -8.13 -3.66
CA ILE A 61 15.48 -6.75 -3.30
C ILE A 61 14.11 -6.40 -3.86
N ILE A 62 13.85 -6.72 -5.14
CA ILE A 62 12.54 -6.50 -5.75
C ILE A 62 11.50 -7.43 -5.13
N GLY A 63 11.84 -8.69 -4.84
CA GLY A 63 10.95 -9.61 -4.11
C GLY A 63 10.51 -9.06 -2.75
N LEU A 64 11.40 -8.39 -2.02
CA LEU A 64 11.03 -7.69 -0.78
C LEU A 64 10.21 -6.41 -1.05
N ALA A 65 10.50 -5.67 -2.12
CA ALA A 65 9.71 -4.52 -2.53
C ALA A 65 8.27 -4.91 -2.92
N GLU A 66 8.09 -6.08 -3.54
CA GLU A 66 6.78 -6.68 -3.86
C GLU A 66 5.96 -6.95 -2.59
N LEU A 67 6.57 -7.40 -1.49
CA LEU A 67 5.87 -7.49 -0.20
C LEU A 67 5.35 -6.11 0.24
N GLY A 68 6.20 -5.08 0.14
CA GLY A 68 5.82 -3.71 0.46
C GLY A 68 4.66 -3.21 -0.41
N LEU A 69 4.69 -3.52 -1.71
CA LEU A 69 3.63 -3.19 -2.66
C LEU A 69 2.32 -3.90 -2.30
N VAL A 70 2.34 -5.20 -1.99
CA VAL A 70 1.15 -5.95 -1.58
C VAL A 70 0.57 -5.37 -0.29
N ALA A 71 1.41 -5.06 0.70
CA ALA A 71 0.96 -4.41 1.94
C ALA A 71 0.30 -3.05 1.66
N ALA A 72 0.89 -2.25 0.77
CA ALA A 72 0.33 -0.95 0.36
C ALA A 72 -1.03 -1.10 -0.33
N ILE A 73 -1.16 -2.03 -1.28
CA ILE A 73 -2.42 -2.30 -2.00
C ILE A 73 -3.51 -2.75 -1.04
N LEU A 74 -3.23 -3.72 -0.16
CA LEU A 74 -4.20 -4.24 0.80
C LEU A 74 -4.70 -3.12 1.72
N PHE A 75 -3.78 -2.36 2.32
CA PHE A 75 -4.16 -1.24 3.18
C PHE A 75 -4.96 -0.18 2.40
N HIS A 76 -4.49 0.23 1.22
CA HIS A 76 -5.12 1.28 0.42
C HIS A 76 -6.56 0.91 0.04
N ALA A 77 -6.77 -0.31 -0.46
CA ALA A 77 -8.08 -0.79 -0.89
C ALA A 77 -9.06 -0.89 0.29
N PHE A 78 -8.69 -1.59 1.37
CA PHE A 78 -9.59 -1.76 2.51
C PHE A 78 -9.84 -0.46 3.28
N ASN A 79 -8.82 0.41 3.42
CA ASN A 79 -9.02 1.71 4.03
C ASN A 79 -9.86 2.65 3.15
N GLY A 80 -9.78 2.52 1.82
CA GLY A 80 -10.68 3.20 0.88
C GLY A 80 -12.13 2.80 1.09
N ILE A 81 -12.42 1.49 1.22
CA ILE A 81 -13.75 0.99 1.57
C ILE A 81 -14.22 1.55 2.93
N ARG A 82 -13.34 1.59 3.94
CA ARG A 82 -13.65 2.23 5.23
C ARG A 82 -14.04 3.70 5.06
N ILE A 83 -13.33 4.46 4.23
CA ILE A 83 -13.63 5.89 3.97
C ILE A 83 -15.01 6.00 3.30
N ILE A 84 -15.27 5.21 2.26
CA ILE A 84 -16.60 5.16 1.59
C ILE A 84 -17.70 4.85 2.61
N LEU A 85 -17.50 3.88 3.50
CA LEU A 85 -18.47 3.57 4.56
C LEU A 85 -18.65 4.75 5.53
N ILE A 86 -17.59 5.47 5.88
CA ILE A 86 -17.69 6.67 6.73
C ILE A 86 -18.53 7.75 6.06
N ASP A 87 -18.35 7.95 4.75
CA ASP A 87 -19.02 9.02 4.00
C ASP A 87 -20.50 8.72 3.73
N PHE A 88 -20.86 7.46 3.46
CA PHE A 88 -22.21 7.09 3.03
C PHE A 88 -23.07 6.42 4.10
N TRP A 89 -22.50 5.94 5.20
CA TRP A 89 -23.27 5.33 6.29
C TRP A 89 -23.54 6.34 7.42
N SER A 90 -24.80 6.50 7.81
CA SER A 90 -25.22 7.43 8.87
C SER A 90 -24.53 7.21 10.24
N LYS A 91 -23.98 6.02 10.50
CA LYS A 91 -23.21 5.71 11.72
C LYS A 91 -21.71 5.54 11.48
N GLY A 92 -21.21 5.82 10.27
CA GLY A 92 -19.83 5.57 9.89
C GLY A 92 -18.82 6.28 10.79
N SER A 93 -19.04 7.57 11.08
CA SER A 93 -18.19 8.35 11.99
C SER A 93 -18.15 7.79 13.42
N LYS A 94 -19.26 7.21 13.91
CA LYS A 94 -19.35 6.57 15.23
C LYS A 94 -18.47 5.33 15.34
N TYR A 95 -18.37 4.53 14.27
CA TYR A 95 -17.63 3.27 14.26
C TYR A 95 -16.24 3.35 13.62
N GLN A 96 -15.76 4.55 13.26
CA GLN A 96 -14.52 4.73 12.48
C GLN A 96 -13.27 4.06 13.07
N ASN A 97 -13.17 3.96 14.40
CA ASN A 97 -12.02 3.37 15.10
C ASN A 97 -12.08 1.84 15.03
N ALA A 98 -13.27 1.26 15.24
CA ALA A 98 -13.48 -0.17 15.09
C ALA A 98 -13.24 -0.61 13.64
N MET A 99 -13.78 0.14 12.67
CA MET A 99 -13.55 -0.13 11.25
C MET A 99 -12.06 -0.08 10.88
N PHE A 100 -11.28 0.84 11.46
CA PHE A 100 -9.83 0.89 11.20
C PHE A 100 -9.14 -0.41 11.64
N TRP A 101 -9.43 -0.90 12.84
CA TRP A 101 -8.82 -2.14 13.33
C TRP A 101 -9.30 -3.37 12.56
N VAL A 102 -10.55 -3.38 12.08
CA VAL A 102 -11.04 -4.41 11.14
C VAL A 102 -10.23 -4.39 9.85
N VAL A 103 -10.02 -3.21 9.24
CA VAL A 103 -9.18 -3.03 8.04
C VAL A 103 -7.77 -3.57 8.26
N VAL A 104 -7.11 -3.17 9.36
CA VAL A 104 -5.76 -3.61 9.69
C VAL A 104 -5.70 -5.13 9.87
N SER A 105 -6.68 -5.70 10.57
CA SER A 105 -6.72 -7.14 10.84
C SER A 105 -6.90 -7.95 9.56
N ILE A 106 -7.85 -7.56 8.70
CA ILE A 106 -8.08 -8.24 7.41
C ILE A 106 -6.85 -8.13 6.52
N ALA A 107 -6.29 -6.92 6.37
CA ALA A 107 -5.09 -6.70 5.56
C ALA A 107 -3.91 -7.54 6.08
N PHE A 108 -3.69 -7.57 7.40
CA PHE A 108 -2.62 -8.35 8.02
C PHE A 108 -2.81 -9.86 7.82
N VAL A 109 -4.02 -10.40 8.01
CA VAL A 109 -4.28 -11.84 7.81
C VAL A 109 -4.01 -12.25 6.36
N ILE A 110 -4.50 -11.50 5.39
CA ILE A 110 -4.26 -11.78 3.97
C ILE A 110 -2.77 -11.69 3.64
N PHE A 111 -2.10 -10.63 4.12
CA PHE A 111 -0.66 -10.46 3.94
C PHE A 111 0.15 -11.60 4.57
N ALA A 112 -0.21 -12.03 5.78
CA ALA A 112 0.45 -13.13 6.48
C ALA A 112 0.27 -14.47 5.77
N ILE A 113 -0.87 -14.72 5.11
CA ILE A 113 -1.09 -15.91 4.28
C ILE A 113 -0.22 -15.86 3.01
N PHE A 114 -0.13 -14.70 2.37
CA PHE A 114 0.67 -14.51 1.15
C PHE A 114 2.18 -14.63 1.39
N THR A 115 2.66 -14.06 2.50
CA THR A 115 4.09 -13.83 2.75
C THR A 115 4.97 -15.09 2.68
N PRO A 116 4.62 -16.23 3.34
CA PRO A 116 5.46 -17.44 3.29
C PRO A 116 5.62 -18.00 1.88
N ARG A 117 4.53 -17.99 1.10
CA ARG A 117 4.56 -18.48 -0.28
C ARG A 117 5.44 -17.59 -1.16
N HIS A 118 5.29 -16.28 -1.00
CA HIS A 118 6.08 -15.29 -1.74
C HIS A 118 7.56 -15.40 -1.42
N LEU A 119 7.92 -15.41 -0.14
CA LEU A 119 9.31 -15.53 0.29
C LEU A 119 9.93 -16.86 -0.14
N GLY A 120 9.16 -17.94 -0.18
CA GLY A 120 9.60 -19.22 -0.75
C GLY A 120 9.94 -19.14 -2.23
N ASN A 121 9.27 -18.29 -3.03
CA ASN A 121 9.62 -18.07 -4.44
C ASN A 121 10.82 -17.11 -4.61
N VAL A 122 11.04 -16.20 -3.66
CA VAL A 122 12.12 -15.20 -3.73
C VAL A 122 13.46 -15.79 -3.31
N PHE A 123 13.48 -16.72 -2.35
CA PHE A 123 14.69 -17.26 -1.74
C PHE A 123 14.91 -18.77 -1.91
N GLY A 124 13.90 -19.50 -2.39
CA GLY A 124 13.99 -20.95 -2.66
C GLY A 124 14.20 -21.24 -4.13
#